data_AF-A0A970W2S6-F1
#
_entry.id   AF-A0A970W2S6-F1
#
_cell.length_a   1.000
_cell.length_b   1.000
_cell.length_c   1.000
_cell.angle_alpha   90.00
_cell.angle_beta   90.00
_cell.angle_gamma   90.00
#
_symmetry.space_group_name_H-M   'P 1'
#
loop_
_entity.id
_entity.type
_entity.pdbx_description
1 polymer ?
#
loop_
_entity_poly.entity_id
_entity_poly.type
_entity_poly.pdbx_seq_one_letter_code
_entity_poly.pdbx_strand_id
1 'polypeptide(L)'
;MEADADLWLLDLLGARPEGGAVALHNVEWECVTARALFHGVGPLLHATLSKAGWLDRLPASARLRLQRARAHTAEQNAGLMVEAERVLEAWAAVGIEPIALKGLALTPMLYRDLSLRPMGDIDLMVRPEEVEAAEAALSALGYRGSALDPTRRPPAFLREYGGSAEHCRRSGGMTWMLDLHWRLTNSEWIRRTVSLDLQDVWSASERWALGSCALRRLSPEYQLLHLALHLLKHKFGQGSFRQLVDIDRLWRLEGQRMVDAGLVSLAARARARVALYAVLWGCARWLGTPVPPEVLSALAPSRWRRRILARLLSGARGGFPTAEIRGWAKFLLQLLLLDEPQRAPWIGLKVLFPDARWLEARYGAKGRDVWRYRLSHPLSVILRGEL
;
A
#
# COMPACT_ATOMS: atom_id res chain seq x y z
N MET A 1 -7.65 5.89 -25.89
CA MET A 1 -6.87 4.64 -26.00
C MET A 1 -6.43 4.13 -24.63
N GLU A 2 -5.47 4.75 -23.92
CA GLU A 2 -5.06 4.24 -22.59
C GLU A 2 -6.16 4.28 -21.54
N ALA A 3 -6.96 5.36 -21.50
CA ALA A 3 -8.11 5.48 -20.61
C ALA A 3 -9.20 4.43 -20.90
N ASP A 4 -9.33 3.98 -22.15
CA ASP A 4 -10.31 2.96 -22.54
C ASP A 4 -9.83 1.57 -22.14
N ALA A 5 -8.52 1.32 -22.24
CA ALA A 5 -7.89 0.09 -21.79
C ALA A 5 -8.01 -0.14 -20.27
N ASP A 6 -7.91 0.91 -19.47
CA ASP A 6 -8.10 0.79 -18.02
C ASP A 6 -9.56 0.54 -17.63
N LEU A 7 -10.53 1.08 -18.39
CA LEU A 7 -11.94 0.76 -18.22
C LEU A 7 -12.23 -0.70 -18.59
N TRP A 8 -11.70 -1.19 -19.72
CA TRP A 8 -11.81 -2.61 -20.07
C TRP A 8 -11.15 -3.51 -19.03
N LEU A 9 -10.01 -3.10 -18.46
CA LEU A 9 -9.35 -3.84 -17.40
C LEU A 9 -10.22 -3.94 -16.13
N LEU A 10 -10.90 -2.84 -15.74
CA LEU A 10 -11.87 -2.84 -14.65
C LEU A 10 -13.03 -3.79 -14.92
N ASP A 11 -13.59 -3.78 -16.13
CA ASP A 11 -14.70 -4.67 -16.48
C ASP A 11 -14.27 -6.14 -16.49
N LEU A 12 -13.09 -6.43 -17.05
CA LEU A 12 -12.53 -7.78 -17.13
C LEU A 12 -12.16 -8.35 -15.75
N LEU A 13 -11.65 -7.52 -14.83
CA LEU A 13 -11.26 -7.96 -13.49
C LEU A 13 -12.39 -7.86 -12.45
N GLY A 14 -13.29 -6.90 -12.61
CA GLY A 14 -14.44 -6.65 -11.74
C GLY A 14 -15.69 -7.44 -12.10
N ALA A 15 -15.69 -8.12 -13.26
CA ALA A 15 -16.72 -9.01 -13.81
C ALA A 15 -18.07 -8.89 -13.09
N ARG A 16 -18.88 -7.90 -13.50
CA ARG A 16 -20.33 -7.91 -13.30
C ARG A 16 -20.87 -9.12 -14.04
N PRO A 17 -21.27 -10.22 -13.39
CA PRO A 17 -21.68 -11.43 -14.10
C PRO A 17 -23.01 -11.26 -14.84
N GLU A 18 -23.74 -10.16 -14.62
CA GLU A 18 -25.16 -10.06 -15.04
C GLU A 18 -25.54 -8.79 -15.82
N GLY A 19 -24.61 -7.88 -16.19
CA GLY A 19 -25.07 -6.58 -16.73
C GLY A 19 -24.11 -5.74 -17.55
N GLY A 20 -23.10 -6.34 -18.18
CA GLY A 20 -22.21 -5.61 -19.06
C GLY A 20 -21.31 -6.57 -19.80
N ALA A 21 -21.86 -7.21 -20.84
CA ALA A 21 -21.00 -7.78 -21.87
C ALA A 21 -20.15 -6.62 -22.41
N VAL A 22 -18.89 -6.52 -21.96
CA VAL A 22 -17.89 -5.82 -22.77
C VAL A 22 -18.05 -6.44 -24.14
N ALA A 23 -18.41 -5.62 -25.12
CA ALA A 23 -18.37 -5.99 -26.51
C ALA A 23 -16.91 -6.38 -26.83
N LEU A 24 -16.56 -7.65 -26.59
CA LEU A 24 -15.21 -8.19 -26.71
C LEU A 24 -14.63 -8.00 -28.12
N HIS A 25 -15.49 -7.68 -29.10
CA HIS A 25 -15.14 -7.40 -30.48
C HIS A 25 -14.39 -6.06 -30.68
N ASN A 26 -14.41 -5.14 -29.70
CA ASN A 26 -13.73 -3.83 -29.79
C ASN A 26 -12.59 -3.65 -28.78
N VAL A 27 -12.13 -4.73 -28.13
CA VAL A 27 -11.07 -4.63 -27.11
C VAL A 27 -9.70 -4.60 -27.77
N GLU A 28 -8.95 -3.52 -27.54
CA GLU A 28 -7.54 -3.42 -27.95
C GLU A 28 -6.65 -4.23 -26.99
N TRP A 29 -6.55 -5.54 -27.24
CA TRP A 29 -5.89 -6.49 -26.33
C TRP A 29 -4.42 -6.15 -26.02
N GLU A 30 -3.67 -5.59 -26.97
CA GLU A 30 -2.28 -5.18 -26.73
C GLU A 30 -2.19 -4.02 -25.73
N CYS A 31 -3.12 -3.06 -25.84
CA CYS A 31 -3.20 -1.93 -24.92
C CYS A 31 -3.65 -2.40 -23.53
N VAL A 32 -4.69 -3.23 -23.44
CA VAL A 32 -5.15 -3.84 -22.17
C VAL A 32 -4.03 -4.63 -21.51
N THR A 33 -3.29 -5.43 -22.28
CA THR A 33 -2.16 -6.22 -21.76
C THR A 33 -1.05 -5.31 -21.22
N ALA A 34 -0.66 -4.27 -21.97
CA ALA A 34 0.35 -3.32 -21.50
C ALA A 34 -0.07 -2.61 -20.20
N ARG A 35 -1.34 -2.17 -20.12
CA ARG A 35 -1.89 -1.54 -18.91
C ARG A 35 -1.97 -2.50 -17.74
N ALA A 36 -2.43 -3.74 -17.95
CA ALA A 36 -2.48 -4.76 -16.90
C ALA A 36 -1.10 -5.05 -16.31
N LEU A 37 -0.06 -5.12 -17.15
CA LEU A 37 1.32 -5.30 -16.71
C LEU A 37 1.83 -4.06 -15.96
N PHE A 38 1.59 -2.85 -16.47
CA PHE A 38 1.96 -1.60 -15.80
C PHE A 38 1.34 -1.48 -14.40
N HIS A 39 0.09 -1.90 -14.26
CA HIS A 39 -0.68 -1.88 -13.02
C HIS A 39 -0.38 -3.04 -12.06
N GLY A 40 0.42 -4.02 -12.49
CA GLY A 40 0.75 -5.19 -11.68
C GLY A 40 -0.40 -6.20 -11.52
N VAL A 41 -1.35 -6.22 -12.45
CA VAL A 41 -2.49 -7.15 -12.48
C VAL A 41 -2.50 -8.06 -13.71
N GLY A 42 -1.44 -8.05 -14.52
CA GLY A 42 -1.29 -8.94 -15.68
C GLY A 42 -1.46 -10.43 -15.34
N PRO A 43 -0.82 -10.96 -14.29
CA PRO A 43 -1.00 -12.37 -13.90
C PRO A 43 -2.43 -12.71 -13.50
N LEU A 44 -3.07 -11.79 -12.76
CA LEU A 44 -4.47 -11.94 -12.39
C LEU A 44 -5.37 -11.92 -13.63
N LEU A 45 -5.14 -11.00 -14.57
CA LEU A 45 -5.87 -10.94 -15.83
C LEU A 45 -5.71 -12.24 -16.63
N HIS A 46 -4.49 -12.79 -16.72
CA HIS A 46 -4.26 -14.09 -17.35
C HIS A 46 -5.14 -15.19 -16.74
N ALA A 47 -5.14 -15.29 -15.41
CA ALA A 47 -5.92 -16.31 -14.70
C ALA A 47 -7.43 -16.11 -14.87
N THR A 48 -7.92 -14.86 -14.81
CA THR A 48 -9.33 -14.53 -15.05
C THR A 48 -9.77 -14.90 -16.46
N LEU A 49 -9.00 -14.52 -17.49
CA LEU A 49 -9.29 -14.86 -18.88
C LEU A 49 -9.20 -16.37 -19.16
N SER A 50 -8.25 -17.05 -18.51
CA SER A 50 -8.13 -18.51 -18.56
C SER A 50 -9.37 -19.20 -17.99
N LYS A 51 -9.82 -18.78 -16.80
CA LYS A 51 -11.02 -19.31 -16.16
C LYS A 51 -12.29 -19.05 -16.99
N ALA A 52 -12.34 -17.92 -17.68
CA ALA A 52 -13.45 -17.57 -18.56
C ALA A 52 -13.40 -18.26 -19.95
N GLY A 53 -12.33 -18.99 -20.28
CA GLY A 53 -12.15 -19.60 -21.61
C GLY A 53 -11.91 -18.58 -22.72
N TRP A 54 -11.35 -17.41 -22.39
CA TRP A 54 -11.18 -16.29 -23.34
C TRP A 54 -9.75 -16.10 -23.83
N LEU A 55 -8.78 -16.89 -23.35
CA LEU A 55 -7.38 -16.77 -23.79
C LEU A 55 -7.24 -16.89 -25.31
N ASP A 56 -8.05 -17.76 -25.95
CA ASP A 56 -8.00 -17.95 -27.40
C ASP A 56 -8.44 -16.74 -28.22
N ARG A 57 -9.13 -15.79 -27.58
CA ARG A 57 -9.56 -14.52 -28.20
C ARG A 57 -8.45 -13.46 -28.21
N LEU A 58 -7.36 -13.67 -27.48
CA LEU A 58 -6.25 -12.73 -27.42
C LEU A 58 -5.30 -12.98 -28.60
N PRO A 59 -4.72 -11.91 -29.18
CA PRO A 59 -3.53 -12.02 -30.02
C PRO A 59 -2.44 -12.85 -29.33
N ALA A 60 -1.68 -13.62 -30.11
CA ALA A 60 -0.66 -14.53 -29.57
C ALA A 60 0.38 -13.79 -28.72
N SER A 61 0.78 -12.58 -29.12
CA SER A 61 1.68 -11.69 -28.37
C SER A 61 1.12 -11.30 -27.01
N ALA A 62 -0.12 -10.79 -26.95
CA ALA A 62 -0.80 -10.44 -25.70
C ALA A 62 -0.90 -11.64 -24.75
N ARG A 63 -1.32 -12.80 -25.26
CA ARG A 63 -1.44 -14.05 -24.50
C ARG A 63 -0.09 -14.47 -23.91
N LEU A 64 0.96 -14.49 -24.72
CA LEU A 64 2.30 -14.89 -24.31
C LEU A 64 2.88 -13.94 -23.24
N ARG A 65 2.66 -12.62 -23.37
CA ARG A 65 3.10 -11.62 -22.38
C ARG A 65 2.43 -11.85 -21.03
N LEU A 66 1.12 -12.09 -21.02
CA LEU A 66 0.36 -12.37 -19.79
C LEU A 66 0.77 -13.71 -19.15
N GLN A 67 0.97 -14.75 -19.97
CA GLN A 67 1.46 -16.05 -19.50
C GLN A 67 2.85 -15.93 -18.87
N ARG A 68 3.78 -15.24 -19.52
CA ARG A 68 5.14 -14.99 -18.99
C ARG A 68 5.09 -14.21 -17.68
N ALA A 69 4.25 -13.19 -17.59
CA ALA A 69 4.07 -12.44 -16.35
C ALA A 69 3.57 -13.33 -15.20
N ARG A 70 2.62 -14.24 -15.47
CA ARG A 70 2.13 -15.20 -14.48
C ARG A 70 3.20 -16.19 -14.05
N ALA A 71 3.95 -16.76 -14.99
CA ALA A 71 5.05 -17.67 -14.69
C ALA A 71 6.14 -16.99 -13.84
N HIS A 72 6.57 -15.80 -14.25
CA HIS A 72 7.55 -15.01 -13.50
C HIS A 72 7.08 -14.66 -12.09
N THR A 73 5.79 -14.30 -11.94
CA THR A 73 5.20 -14.02 -10.63
C THR A 73 5.22 -15.25 -9.73
N ALA A 74 4.93 -16.43 -10.28
CA ALA A 74 4.97 -17.69 -9.52
C ALA A 74 6.39 -17.98 -9.01
N GLU A 75 7.39 -17.88 -9.89
CA GLU A 75 8.80 -18.11 -9.57
C GLU A 75 9.30 -17.11 -8.51
N GLN A 76 9.07 -15.81 -8.73
CA GLN A 76 9.51 -14.76 -7.82
C GLN A 76 8.85 -14.90 -6.45
N ASN A 77 7.53 -15.13 -6.40
CA ASN A 77 6.83 -15.29 -5.14
C ASN A 77 7.26 -16.56 -4.41
N ALA A 78 7.51 -17.68 -5.10
CA ALA A 78 8.05 -18.88 -4.47
C ALA A 78 9.40 -18.61 -3.79
N GLY A 79 10.31 -17.89 -4.46
CA GLY A 79 11.58 -17.47 -3.88
C GLY A 79 11.41 -16.54 -2.67
N LEU A 80 10.48 -15.57 -2.74
CA LEU A 80 10.17 -14.68 -1.62
C LEU A 80 9.57 -15.44 -0.42
N MET A 81 8.77 -16.49 -0.64
CA MET A 81 8.24 -17.31 0.45
C MET A 81 9.38 -18.08 1.17
N VAL A 82 10.31 -18.66 0.42
CA VAL A 82 11.49 -19.35 1.00
C VAL A 82 12.38 -18.39 1.78
N GLU A 83 12.62 -17.18 1.25
CA GLU A 83 13.40 -16.18 1.98
C GLU A 83 12.65 -15.63 3.20
N ALA A 84 11.32 -15.52 3.14
CA ALA A 84 10.51 -15.16 4.30
C ALA A 84 10.60 -16.23 5.40
N GLU A 85 10.46 -17.52 5.06
CA GLU A 85 10.61 -18.63 6.01
C GLU A 85 11.99 -18.61 6.68
N ARG A 86 13.07 -18.41 5.91
CA ARG A 86 14.44 -18.26 6.43
C ARG A 86 14.55 -17.13 7.47
N VAL A 87 13.95 -15.98 7.21
CA VAL A 87 13.95 -14.84 8.15
C VAL A 87 13.12 -15.17 9.39
N LEU A 88 11.94 -15.77 9.21
CA LEU A 88 11.05 -16.14 10.31
C LEU A 88 11.69 -17.17 11.24
N GLU A 89 12.42 -18.17 10.72
CA GLU A 89 13.17 -19.13 11.52
C GLU A 89 14.25 -18.46 12.37
N ALA A 90 15.03 -17.55 11.78
CA ALA A 90 16.08 -16.82 12.49
C ALA A 90 15.51 -15.89 13.58
N TRP A 91 14.36 -15.26 13.32
CA TRP A 91 13.67 -14.42 14.29
C TRP A 91 13.00 -15.22 15.41
N ALA A 92 12.42 -16.38 15.10
CA ALA A 92 11.87 -17.28 16.10
C ALA A 92 12.96 -17.76 17.08
N ALA A 93 14.18 -18.02 16.61
CA ALA A 93 15.32 -18.41 17.44
C ALA A 93 15.73 -17.36 18.48
N VAL A 94 15.36 -16.09 18.26
CA VAL A 94 15.59 -14.96 19.20
C VAL A 94 14.29 -14.45 19.83
N GLY A 95 13.19 -15.19 19.69
CA GLY A 95 11.91 -14.90 20.34
C GLY A 95 11.05 -13.81 19.67
N ILE A 96 11.31 -13.48 18.41
CA ILE A 96 10.56 -12.44 17.67
C ILE A 96 9.43 -13.10 16.86
N GLU A 97 8.19 -12.67 17.11
CA GLU A 97 6.99 -13.08 16.37
C GLU A 97 6.44 -11.88 15.57
N PRO A 98 6.75 -11.72 14.26
CA PRO A 98 6.38 -10.54 13.51
C PRO A 98 4.94 -10.57 13.01
N ILE A 99 4.42 -9.42 12.58
CA ILE A 99 3.22 -9.31 11.75
C ILE A 99 3.63 -9.29 10.27
N ALA A 100 3.15 -10.23 9.47
CA ALA A 100 3.23 -10.14 8.01
C ALA A 100 2.33 -9.04 7.46
N LEU A 101 2.88 -8.27 6.54
CA LEU A 101 2.18 -7.19 5.86
C LEU A 101 2.13 -7.45 4.35
N LYS A 102 1.28 -6.66 3.68
CA LYS A 102 1.15 -6.58 2.22
C LYS A 102 1.25 -7.95 1.53
N GLY A 103 2.12 -8.12 0.54
CA GLY A 103 2.13 -9.31 -0.31
C GLY A 103 2.30 -10.61 0.44
N LEU A 104 3.15 -10.62 1.47
CA LEU A 104 3.40 -11.83 2.25
C LEU A 104 2.12 -12.33 2.94
N ALA A 105 1.33 -11.42 3.52
CA ALA A 105 0.04 -11.76 4.13
C ALA A 105 -1.08 -11.97 3.10
N LEU A 106 -1.15 -11.10 2.09
CA LEU A 106 -2.29 -11.04 1.17
C LEU A 106 -2.27 -12.14 0.11
N THR A 107 -1.11 -12.57 -0.37
CA THR A 107 -1.05 -13.58 -1.45
C THR A 107 -1.67 -14.91 -1.01
N PRO A 108 -1.28 -15.53 0.13
CA PRO A 108 -1.92 -16.77 0.58
C PRO A 108 -3.38 -16.55 1.01
N MET A 109 -3.69 -15.41 1.62
CA MET A 109 -5.03 -15.13 2.17
C MET A 109 -6.08 -14.85 1.09
N LEU A 110 -5.80 -13.94 0.15
CA LEU A 110 -6.76 -13.40 -0.81
C LEU A 110 -6.71 -14.07 -2.20
N TYR A 111 -5.54 -14.61 -2.56
CA TYR A 111 -5.31 -15.15 -3.91
C TYR A 111 -5.20 -16.67 -3.92
N ARG A 112 -4.62 -17.27 -2.86
CA ARG A 112 -4.42 -18.72 -2.71
C ARG A 112 -3.65 -19.39 -3.85
N ASP A 113 -2.97 -18.58 -4.67
CA ASP A 113 -2.13 -18.97 -5.79
C ASP A 113 -1.01 -17.93 -5.91
N LEU A 114 0.24 -18.38 -5.75
CA LEU A 114 1.43 -17.55 -5.78
C LEU A 114 1.64 -16.87 -7.13
N SER A 115 1.01 -17.35 -8.20
CA SER A 115 1.17 -16.80 -9.54
C SER A 115 0.32 -15.55 -9.82
N LEU A 116 -0.59 -15.14 -8.92
CA LEU A 116 -1.61 -14.14 -9.23
C LEU A 116 -1.25 -12.70 -8.83
N ARG A 117 -0.48 -12.53 -7.76
CA ARG A 117 -0.18 -11.23 -7.16
C ARG A 117 1.32 -10.99 -7.14
N PRO A 118 1.89 -10.22 -8.09
CA PRO A 118 3.31 -9.86 -8.07
C PRO A 118 3.72 -9.30 -6.71
N MET A 119 4.92 -9.66 -6.22
CA MET A 119 5.55 -9.09 -5.03
C MET A 119 6.99 -8.71 -5.35
N GLY A 120 7.46 -7.59 -4.83
CA GLY A 120 8.85 -7.14 -5.01
C GLY A 120 9.72 -7.36 -3.77
N ASP A 121 9.08 -7.46 -2.61
CA ASP A 121 9.69 -7.40 -1.29
C ASP A 121 8.92 -8.24 -0.27
N ILE A 122 9.61 -8.55 0.83
CA ILE A 122 9.06 -9.13 2.06
C ILE A 122 8.76 -7.98 3.03
N ASP A 123 7.50 -7.78 3.40
CA ASP A 123 7.12 -6.79 4.41
C ASP A 123 6.78 -7.46 5.74
N LEU A 124 7.59 -7.20 6.75
CA LEU A 124 7.40 -7.73 8.10
C LEU A 124 7.46 -6.61 9.13
N MET A 125 6.54 -6.62 10.09
CA MET A 125 6.53 -5.66 11.19
C MET A 125 6.88 -6.33 12.52
N VAL A 126 7.85 -5.76 13.22
CA VAL A 126 8.26 -6.15 14.59
C VAL A 126 7.89 -5.04 15.57
N ARG A 127 7.96 -5.32 16.87
CA ARG A 127 7.75 -4.28 17.88
C ARG A 127 8.92 -3.29 17.85
N PRO A 128 8.70 -1.99 18.17
CA PRO A 128 9.78 -1.00 18.18
C PRO A 128 11.01 -1.41 19.01
N GLU A 129 10.78 -2.08 20.13
CA GLU A 129 11.81 -2.61 21.04
C GLU A 129 12.57 -3.82 20.48
N GLU A 130 12.03 -4.51 19.47
CA GLU A 130 12.63 -5.70 18.84
C GLU A 130 13.48 -5.36 17.61
N VAL A 131 13.44 -4.11 17.13
CA VAL A 131 14.07 -3.71 15.86
C VAL A 131 15.57 -4.04 15.83
N GLU A 132 16.30 -3.76 16.91
CA GLU A 132 17.74 -4.02 16.97
C GLU A 132 18.07 -5.51 16.88
N ALA A 133 17.32 -6.35 17.60
CA ALA A 133 17.48 -7.79 17.54
C ALA A 133 17.09 -8.35 16.16
N ALA A 134 16.02 -7.83 15.57
CA ALA A 134 15.57 -8.21 14.22
C ALA A 134 16.63 -7.87 13.16
N GLU A 135 17.20 -6.66 13.18
CA GLU A 135 18.26 -6.22 12.28
C GLU A 135 19.55 -7.03 12.46
N ALA A 136 19.92 -7.37 13.70
CA ALA A 136 21.08 -8.20 13.98
C ALA A 136 20.92 -9.61 13.37
N ALA A 137 19.74 -10.22 13.53
CA ALA A 137 19.43 -11.52 12.93
C ALA A 137 19.42 -11.45 11.39
N LEU A 138 18.85 -10.39 10.79
CA LEU A 138 18.91 -10.15 9.35
C LEU A 138 20.36 -10.04 8.86
N SER A 139 21.20 -9.29 9.57
CA SER A 139 22.62 -9.13 9.24
C SER A 139 23.39 -10.46 9.24
N ALA A 140 23.10 -11.33 10.22
CA ALA A 140 23.66 -12.67 10.32
C ALA A 140 23.24 -13.57 9.14
N LEU A 141 22.02 -13.40 8.60
CA LEU A 141 21.56 -14.07 7.39
C LEU A 141 22.16 -13.51 6.08
N GLY A 142 22.98 -12.45 6.17
CA GLY A 142 23.60 -11.79 5.03
C GLY A 142 22.79 -10.66 4.42
N TYR A 143 21.69 -10.24 5.07
CA TYR A 143 21.02 -9.00 4.67
C TYR A 143 21.89 -7.80 5.03
N ARG A 144 21.81 -6.76 4.21
CA ARG A 144 22.45 -5.47 4.43
C ARG A 144 21.40 -4.39 4.34
N GLY A 145 21.31 -3.56 5.37
CA GLY A 145 20.45 -2.37 5.33
C GLY A 145 20.93 -1.41 4.25
N SER A 146 20.00 -0.69 3.63
CA SER A 146 20.31 0.31 2.60
C SER A 146 21.00 1.59 3.15
N ALA A 147 21.63 1.53 4.33
CA ALA A 147 22.32 2.63 5.00
C ALA A 147 23.55 3.17 4.23
N LEU A 148 23.88 2.58 3.08
CA LEU A 148 24.98 2.98 2.22
C LEU A 148 24.60 3.99 1.12
N ASP A 149 23.35 4.47 1.08
CA ASP A 149 22.95 5.55 0.16
C ASP A 149 23.11 6.94 0.83
N PRO A 150 24.10 7.76 0.43
CA PRO A 150 24.34 9.09 0.99
C PRO A 150 23.20 10.08 0.72
N THR A 151 22.26 9.74 -0.17
CA THR A 151 21.07 10.56 -0.47
C THR A 151 19.89 10.29 0.47
N ARG A 152 19.98 9.24 1.31
CA ARG A 152 18.93 8.88 2.27
C ARG A 152 19.05 9.67 3.58
N ARG A 153 17.91 9.78 4.28
CA ARG A 153 17.83 10.45 5.60
C ARG A 153 18.75 9.72 6.60
N PRO A 154 19.34 10.42 7.59
CA PRO A 154 20.25 9.79 8.56
C PRO A 154 19.61 8.56 9.26
N PRO A 155 20.37 7.50 9.57
CA PRO A 155 19.81 6.30 10.22
C PRO A 155 19.06 6.58 11.52
N ALA A 156 19.56 7.50 12.36
CA ALA A 156 18.87 7.94 13.57
C ALA A 156 17.50 8.58 13.27
N PHE A 157 17.43 9.40 12.21
CA PHE A 157 16.16 9.95 11.76
C PHE A 157 15.22 8.85 11.27
N LEU A 158 15.71 7.89 10.50
CA LEU A 158 14.88 6.81 10.00
C LEU A 158 14.32 5.98 11.16
N ARG A 159 15.13 5.64 12.16
CA ARG A 159 14.70 4.92 13.37
C ARG A 159 13.54 5.62 14.10
N GLU A 160 13.67 6.93 14.32
CA GLU A 160 12.69 7.71 15.09
C GLU A 160 11.47 8.13 14.25
N TYR A 161 11.69 8.54 13.00
CA TYR A 161 10.70 9.21 12.15
C TYR A 161 10.32 8.42 10.88
N GLY A 162 11.14 7.46 10.44
CA GLY A 162 10.97 6.67 9.21
C GLY A 162 10.01 5.49 9.34
N GLY A 163 9.95 4.78 10.48
CA GLY A 163 8.95 3.72 10.71
C GLY A 163 9.17 2.39 9.96
N SER A 164 10.09 2.35 9.00
CA SER A 164 10.58 1.13 8.35
C SER A 164 12.01 1.29 7.82
N ALA A 165 12.66 0.18 7.50
CA ALA A 165 14.00 0.13 6.91
C ALA A 165 14.14 -1.02 5.89
N GLU A 166 14.61 -0.68 4.70
CA GLU A 166 14.88 -1.64 3.62
C GLU A 166 16.22 -2.36 3.81
N HIS A 167 16.17 -3.67 3.63
CA HIS A 167 17.28 -4.61 3.72
C HIS A 167 17.31 -5.44 2.45
N CYS A 168 18.51 -5.74 1.96
CA CYS A 168 18.67 -6.60 0.79
C CYS A 168 19.69 -7.71 1.02
N ARG A 169 19.44 -8.86 0.41
CA ARG A 169 20.36 -10.00 0.40
C ARG A 169 20.55 -10.47 -1.03
N ARG A 170 21.79 -10.59 -1.48
CA ARG A 170 22.12 -11.11 -2.81
C ARG A 170 22.45 -12.59 -2.71
N SER A 171 21.73 -13.45 -3.42
CA SER A 171 21.94 -14.90 -3.40
C SER A 171 21.38 -15.55 -4.66
N GLY A 172 22.09 -16.51 -5.25
CA GLY A 172 21.63 -17.23 -6.44
C GLY A 172 21.41 -16.35 -7.68
N GLY A 173 22.16 -15.26 -7.83
CA GLY A 173 21.97 -14.28 -8.90
C GLY A 173 20.76 -13.33 -8.71
N MET A 174 20.01 -13.49 -7.61
CA MET A 174 18.85 -12.67 -7.28
C MET A 174 19.16 -11.68 -6.14
N THR A 175 18.37 -10.61 -6.06
CA THR A 175 18.38 -9.67 -4.93
C THR A 175 17.03 -9.77 -4.21
N TRP A 176 17.07 -10.27 -2.98
CA TRP A 176 15.90 -10.42 -2.12
C TRP A 176 15.76 -9.17 -1.26
N MET A 177 14.63 -8.50 -1.39
CA MET A 177 14.32 -7.29 -0.63
C MET A 177 13.41 -7.62 0.56
N LEU A 178 13.72 -7.01 1.70
CA LEU A 178 12.90 -7.05 2.90
C LEU A 178 12.75 -5.62 3.45
N ASP A 179 11.52 -5.17 3.66
CA ASP A 179 11.22 -3.92 4.37
C ASP A 179 10.83 -4.29 5.80
N LEU A 180 11.69 -3.93 6.75
CA LEU A 180 11.50 -4.15 8.17
C LEU A 180 10.72 -2.97 8.74
N HIS A 181 9.50 -3.21 9.21
CA HIS A 181 8.63 -2.18 9.77
C HIS A 181 8.63 -2.26 11.30
N TRP A 182 8.51 -1.09 11.95
CA TRP A 182 8.10 -0.98 13.36
C TRP A 182 6.89 -0.06 13.53
N ARG A 183 6.31 0.38 12.40
CA ARG A 183 5.07 1.13 12.29
C ARG A 183 4.32 0.67 11.05
N LEU A 184 3.01 0.80 11.03
CA LEU A 184 2.18 0.48 9.85
C LEU A 184 2.43 1.38 8.63
N THR A 185 3.13 2.50 8.80
CA THR A 185 3.41 3.45 7.74
C THR A 185 4.72 4.18 7.99
N ASN A 186 5.47 4.37 6.92
CA ASN A 186 6.66 5.21 6.85
C ASN A 186 6.36 6.61 6.26
N SER A 187 5.08 6.95 6.06
CA SER A 187 4.69 8.29 5.60
C SER A 187 4.55 9.26 6.76
N GLU A 188 5.39 10.28 6.76
CA GLU A 188 5.37 11.36 7.74
C GLU A 188 4.06 12.14 7.76
N TRP A 189 3.46 12.35 6.58
CA TRP A 189 2.15 12.99 6.46
C TRP A 189 1.07 12.16 7.15
N ILE A 190 1.01 10.86 6.86
CA ILE A 190 0.03 9.95 7.49
C ILE A 190 0.23 9.92 9.01
N ARG A 191 1.48 9.88 9.49
CA ARG A 191 1.77 9.92 10.94
C ARG A 191 1.26 11.18 11.64
N ARG A 192 1.15 12.32 10.94
CA ARG A 192 0.64 13.57 11.52
C ARG A 192 -0.88 13.67 11.49
N THR A 193 -1.52 12.94 10.58
CA THR A 193 -2.95 13.10 10.28
C THR A 193 -3.79 11.94 10.78
N VAL A 194 -3.20 10.76 10.90
CA VAL A 194 -3.83 9.51 11.35
C VAL A 194 -3.24 9.09 12.70
N SER A 195 -4.10 8.58 13.58
CA SER A 195 -3.78 8.20 14.96
C SER A 195 -3.95 6.70 15.19
N LEU A 196 -2.94 5.90 14.87
CA LEU A 196 -2.95 4.46 15.12
C LEU A 196 -2.11 4.15 16.35
N ASP A 197 -2.74 3.56 17.37
CA ASP A 197 -2.02 2.97 18.49
C ASP A 197 -1.48 1.60 18.07
N LEU A 198 -0.16 1.42 18.12
CA LEU A 198 0.46 0.16 17.76
C LEU A 198 0.11 -0.94 18.75
N GLN A 199 -0.14 -0.62 20.02
CA GLN A 199 -0.55 -1.62 21.00
C GLN A 199 -1.91 -2.21 20.64
N ASP A 200 -2.86 -1.38 20.18
CA ASP A 200 -4.14 -1.86 19.67
C ASP A 200 -3.94 -2.75 18.42
N VAL A 201 -3.08 -2.33 17.48
CA VAL A 201 -2.76 -3.10 16.26
C VAL A 201 -2.20 -4.48 16.62
N TRP A 202 -1.23 -4.53 17.53
CA TRP A 202 -0.64 -5.78 18.00
C TRP A 202 -1.64 -6.65 18.76
N SER A 203 -2.47 -6.06 19.61
CA SER A 203 -3.45 -6.79 20.40
C SER A 203 -4.56 -7.38 19.52
N ALA A 204 -4.98 -6.66 18.48
CA ALA A 204 -6.00 -7.11 17.52
C ALA A 204 -5.45 -8.07 16.46
N SER A 205 -4.13 -8.09 16.23
CA SER A 205 -3.53 -8.96 15.22
C SER A 205 -3.79 -10.45 15.51
N GLU A 206 -3.96 -11.23 14.45
CA GLU A 206 -4.34 -12.63 14.52
C GLU A 206 -3.12 -13.53 14.33
N ARG A 207 -3.07 -14.65 15.05
CA ARG A 207 -2.07 -15.69 14.82
C ARG A 207 -2.24 -16.30 13.43
N TRP A 208 -1.12 -16.55 12.78
CA TRP A 208 -1.06 -17.13 11.45
C TRP A 208 0.21 -17.99 11.32
N ALA A 209 0.30 -18.74 10.22
CA ALA A 209 1.45 -19.58 9.92
C ALA A 209 1.79 -19.47 8.43
N LEU A 210 3.09 -19.39 8.14
CA LEU A 210 3.64 -19.55 6.81
C LEU A 210 4.53 -20.80 6.85
N GLY A 211 4.07 -21.87 6.20
CA GLY A 211 4.68 -23.18 6.38
C GLY A 211 4.61 -23.61 7.85
N SER A 212 5.77 -23.93 8.45
CA SER A 212 5.91 -24.24 9.88
C SER A 212 6.20 -23.02 10.76
N CYS A 213 6.43 -21.85 10.17
CA CYS A 213 6.81 -20.65 10.90
C CYS A 213 5.58 -19.93 11.48
N ALA A 214 5.55 -19.77 12.79
CA ALA A 214 4.54 -18.98 13.48
C ALA A 214 4.78 -17.48 13.29
N LEU A 215 3.73 -16.75 12.95
CA LEU A 215 3.74 -15.31 12.81
C LEU A 215 2.34 -14.76 13.04
N ARG A 216 2.17 -13.45 12.85
CA ARG A 216 0.89 -12.77 12.99
C ARG A 216 0.49 -12.13 11.67
N ARG A 217 -0.78 -11.79 11.54
CA ARG A 217 -1.32 -10.93 10.49
C ARG A 217 -2.18 -9.84 11.11
N LEU A 218 -2.34 -8.73 10.41
CA LEU A 218 -3.29 -7.71 10.85
C LEU A 218 -4.71 -8.29 10.92
N SER A 219 -5.51 -7.84 11.89
CA SER A 219 -6.95 -8.09 11.83
C SER A 219 -7.52 -7.48 10.54
N PRO A 220 -8.66 -7.97 10.03
CA PRO A 220 -9.23 -7.46 8.79
C PRO A 220 -9.40 -5.93 8.75
N GLU A 221 -9.83 -5.31 9.85
CA GLU A 221 -10.07 -3.86 9.94
C GLU A 221 -8.76 -3.06 9.86
N TYR A 222 -7.73 -3.52 10.57
CA TYR A 222 -6.39 -2.90 10.50
C TYR A 222 -5.71 -3.19 9.16
N GLN A 223 -5.94 -4.35 8.55
CA GLN A 223 -5.44 -4.69 7.22
C GLN A 223 -6.06 -3.76 6.17
N LEU A 224 -7.37 -3.51 6.24
CA LEU A 224 -8.07 -2.58 5.35
C LEU A 224 -7.57 -1.15 5.53
N LEU A 225 -7.42 -0.68 6.76
CA LEU A 225 -6.84 0.64 7.05
C LEU A 225 -5.41 0.77 6.52
N HIS A 226 -4.56 -0.22 6.77
CA HIS A 226 -3.19 -0.24 6.26
C HIS A 226 -3.17 -0.14 4.73
N LEU A 227 -3.97 -0.94 4.03
CA LEU A 227 -4.04 -0.91 2.56
C LEU A 227 -4.57 0.42 2.03
N ALA A 228 -5.62 0.99 2.65
CA ALA A 228 -6.18 2.27 2.24
C ALA A 228 -5.16 3.40 2.40
N LEU A 229 -4.46 3.45 3.54
CA LEU A 229 -3.42 4.44 3.81
C LEU A 229 -2.22 4.27 2.88
N HIS A 230 -1.83 3.03 2.59
CA HIS A 230 -0.76 2.71 1.65
C HIS A 230 -1.10 3.17 0.22
N LEU A 231 -2.32 2.89 -0.26
CA LEU A 231 -2.79 3.35 -1.57
C LEU A 231 -2.74 4.89 -1.70
N LEU A 232 -3.21 5.60 -0.67
CA LEU A 232 -3.20 7.06 -0.66
C LEU A 232 -1.78 7.63 -0.56
N LYS A 233 -0.86 6.97 0.15
CA LYS A 233 0.57 7.31 0.17
C LYS A 233 1.17 7.29 -1.24
N HIS A 234 0.81 6.29 -2.04
CA HIS A 234 1.27 6.14 -3.43
C HIS A 234 0.51 7.02 -4.43
N LYS A 235 -0.51 7.77 -3.97
CA LYS A 235 -1.24 8.77 -4.76
C LYS A 235 -1.75 8.25 -6.10
N PHE A 236 -2.21 7.00 -6.13
CA PHE A 236 -2.68 6.35 -7.34
C PHE A 236 -1.64 6.23 -8.47
N GLY A 237 -0.35 6.19 -8.13
CA GLY A 237 0.73 5.93 -9.07
C GLY A 237 0.81 4.47 -9.54
N GLN A 238 1.98 4.08 -10.06
CA GLN A 238 2.19 2.72 -10.58
C GLN A 238 1.91 1.66 -9.50
N GLY A 239 1.14 0.62 -9.86
CA GLY A 239 0.76 -0.47 -8.96
C GLY A 239 -0.40 -0.17 -8.01
N SER A 240 -0.96 1.05 -8.03
CA SER A 240 -2.13 1.41 -7.20
C SER A 240 -3.40 0.67 -7.59
N PHE A 241 -3.54 0.25 -8.85
CA PHE A 241 -4.68 -0.58 -9.26
C PHE A 241 -4.62 -1.97 -8.61
N ARG A 242 -3.45 -2.63 -8.58
CA ARG A 242 -3.25 -3.88 -7.82
C ARG A 242 -3.65 -3.71 -6.35
N GLN A 243 -3.26 -2.59 -5.72
CA GLN A 243 -3.65 -2.29 -4.34
C GLN A 243 -5.17 -2.10 -4.18
N LEU A 244 -5.84 -1.51 -5.16
CA LEU A 244 -7.30 -1.41 -5.17
C LEU A 244 -7.96 -2.80 -5.27
N VAL A 245 -7.40 -3.70 -6.09
CA VAL A 245 -7.85 -5.10 -6.20
C VAL A 245 -7.62 -5.86 -4.88
N ASP A 246 -6.50 -5.63 -4.20
CA ASP A 246 -6.27 -6.19 -2.85
C ASP A 246 -7.38 -5.76 -1.88
N ILE A 247 -7.77 -4.49 -1.91
CA ILE A 247 -8.82 -3.93 -1.05
C ILE A 247 -10.21 -4.50 -1.42
N ASP A 248 -10.53 -4.58 -2.71
CA ASP A 248 -11.78 -5.20 -3.18
C ASP A 248 -11.90 -6.66 -2.71
N ARG A 249 -10.84 -7.45 -2.89
CA ARG A 249 -10.80 -8.85 -2.47
C ARG A 249 -10.91 -9.00 -0.95
N LEU A 250 -10.20 -8.17 -0.19
CA LEU A 250 -10.30 -8.14 1.27
C LEU A 250 -11.74 -7.82 1.71
N TRP A 251 -12.36 -6.81 1.09
CA TRP A 251 -13.74 -6.45 1.41
C TRP A 251 -14.72 -7.57 1.09
N ARG A 252 -14.58 -8.23 -0.07
CA ARG A 252 -15.44 -9.35 -0.44
C ARG A 252 -15.31 -10.55 0.50
N LEU A 253 -14.12 -10.75 1.09
CA LEU A 253 -13.86 -11.84 2.02
C LEU A 253 -14.31 -11.52 3.45
N GLU A 254 -13.97 -10.34 3.97
CA GLU A 254 -14.07 -10.00 5.40
C GLU A 254 -15.00 -8.80 5.67
N GLY A 255 -15.68 -8.26 4.65
CA GLY A 255 -16.45 -7.01 4.73
C GLY A 255 -17.47 -6.98 5.85
N GLN A 256 -18.30 -8.03 5.95
CA GLN A 256 -19.31 -8.13 7.01
C GLN A 256 -18.67 -8.18 8.39
N ARG A 257 -17.64 -9.04 8.55
CA ARG A 257 -16.90 -9.18 9.82
C ARG A 257 -16.28 -7.86 10.28
N MET A 258 -15.68 -7.11 9.36
CA MET A 258 -15.12 -5.79 9.66
C MET A 258 -16.18 -4.79 10.13
N VAL A 259 -17.36 -4.80 9.50
CA VAL A 259 -18.48 -3.94 9.90
C VAL A 259 -18.95 -4.31 11.31
N ASP A 260 -19.14 -5.59 11.59
CA ASP A 260 -19.59 -6.10 12.89
C ASP A 260 -18.56 -5.80 14.00
N ALA A 261 -17.27 -5.86 13.67
CA ALA A 261 -16.17 -5.49 14.57
C ALA A 261 -15.99 -3.98 14.77
N GLY A 262 -16.83 -3.14 14.16
CA GLY A 262 -16.82 -1.69 14.38
C GLY A 262 -15.78 -0.92 13.56
N LEU A 263 -15.54 -1.32 12.30
CA LEU A 263 -14.64 -0.64 11.36
C LEU A 263 -14.83 0.89 11.31
N VAL A 264 -16.08 1.38 11.31
CA VAL A 264 -16.38 2.82 11.26
C VAL A 264 -15.87 3.53 12.52
N SER A 265 -16.09 2.92 13.69
CA SER A 265 -15.62 3.45 14.97
C SER A 265 -14.09 3.42 15.06
N LEU A 266 -13.46 2.35 14.57
CA LEU A 266 -12.01 2.28 14.45
C LEU A 266 -11.47 3.39 13.54
N ALA A 267 -12.04 3.58 12.35
CA ALA A 267 -11.62 4.63 11.43
C ALA A 267 -11.78 6.02 12.04
N ALA A 268 -12.84 6.25 12.82
CA ALA A 268 -13.07 7.50 13.54
C ALA A 268 -12.00 7.77 14.62
N ARG A 269 -11.75 6.79 15.50
CA ARG A 269 -10.69 6.88 16.52
C ARG A 269 -9.32 7.09 15.87
N ALA A 270 -9.09 6.44 14.73
CA ALA A 270 -7.85 6.55 13.97
C ALA A 270 -7.73 7.84 13.15
N ARG A 271 -8.77 8.70 13.08
CA ARG A 271 -8.81 9.89 12.21
C ARG A 271 -8.54 9.54 10.73
N ALA A 272 -9.07 8.40 10.29
CA ALA A 272 -8.88 7.87 8.94
C ALA A 272 -10.22 7.64 8.20
N ARG A 273 -11.35 8.19 8.67
CA ARG A 273 -12.68 8.03 8.06
C ARG A 273 -12.69 8.46 6.60
N VAL A 274 -12.18 9.66 6.29
CA VAL A 274 -12.24 10.22 4.95
C VAL A 274 -11.25 9.51 4.02
N ALA A 275 -10.10 9.11 4.54
CA ALA A 275 -9.15 8.26 3.82
C ALA A 275 -9.80 6.92 3.42
N LEU A 276 -10.46 6.26 4.37
CA LEU A 276 -11.16 5.00 4.12
C LEU A 276 -12.36 5.20 3.18
N TYR A 277 -13.14 6.28 3.35
CA TYR A 277 -14.22 6.65 2.45
C TYR A 277 -13.74 6.76 1.00
N ALA A 278 -12.64 7.50 0.77
CA ALA A 278 -12.13 7.76 -0.57
C ALA A 278 -11.79 6.46 -1.31
N VAL A 279 -11.17 5.51 -0.61
CA VAL A 279 -10.76 4.22 -1.16
C VAL A 279 -11.97 3.30 -1.36
N LEU A 280 -12.84 3.14 -0.36
CA LEU A 280 -14.02 2.28 -0.45
C LEU A 280 -15.03 2.79 -1.48
N TRP A 281 -15.19 4.12 -1.59
CA TRP A 281 -15.98 4.73 -2.65
C TRP A 281 -15.40 4.41 -4.03
N GLY A 282 -14.07 4.48 -4.19
CA GLY A 282 -13.39 4.10 -5.44
C GLY A 282 -13.59 2.63 -5.78
N CYS A 283 -13.39 1.73 -4.81
CA CYS A 283 -13.66 0.30 -4.93
C CYS A 283 -15.11 0.03 -5.38
N ALA A 284 -16.10 0.60 -4.68
CA ALA A 284 -17.51 0.47 -5.05
C ALA A 284 -17.80 1.02 -6.46
N ARG A 285 -17.18 2.16 -6.81
CA ARG A 285 -17.41 2.85 -8.09
C ARG A 285 -16.78 2.15 -9.29
N TRP A 286 -15.60 1.56 -9.12
CA TRP A 286 -14.78 1.04 -10.23
C TRP A 286 -14.76 -0.48 -10.29
N LEU A 287 -14.73 -1.17 -9.15
CA LEU A 287 -14.68 -2.64 -9.08
C LEU A 287 -16.03 -3.25 -8.67
N GLY A 288 -17.05 -2.44 -8.42
CA GLY A 288 -18.35 -2.92 -7.97
C GLY A 288 -18.26 -3.64 -6.61
N THR A 289 -17.33 -3.23 -5.76
CA THR A 289 -17.19 -3.79 -4.42
C THR A 289 -18.48 -3.56 -3.62
N PRO A 290 -19.05 -4.60 -2.98
CA PRO A 290 -20.34 -4.50 -2.29
C PRO A 290 -20.19 -3.84 -0.92
N VAL A 291 -19.83 -2.55 -0.90
CA VAL A 291 -19.76 -1.76 0.33
C VAL A 291 -21.17 -1.25 0.66
N PRO A 292 -21.73 -1.54 1.85
CA PRO A 292 -23.05 -1.05 2.24
C PRO A 292 -23.12 0.49 2.18
N PRO A 293 -24.20 1.08 1.63
CA PRO A 293 -24.38 2.52 1.58
C PRO A 293 -24.27 3.22 2.94
N GLU A 294 -24.65 2.52 4.01
CA GLU A 294 -24.62 2.99 5.39
C GLU A 294 -23.17 3.17 5.86
N VAL A 295 -22.27 2.24 5.51
CA VAL A 295 -20.84 2.34 5.82
C VAL A 295 -20.20 3.52 5.08
N LEU A 296 -20.47 3.65 3.78
CA LEU A 296 -19.96 4.79 2.99
C LEU A 296 -20.48 6.12 3.54
N SER A 297 -21.77 6.17 3.90
CA SER A 297 -22.38 7.37 4.47
C SER A 297 -21.79 7.72 5.84
N ALA A 298 -21.53 6.70 6.67
CA ALA A 298 -20.95 6.89 7.98
C ALA A 298 -19.50 7.38 7.92
N LEU A 299 -18.71 7.00 6.90
CA LEU A 299 -17.34 7.46 6.69
C LEU A 299 -17.23 8.80 5.92
N ALA A 300 -18.29 9.19 5.20
CA ALA A 300 -18.27 10.29 4.25
C ALA A 300 -17.85 11.64 4.86
N PRO A 301 -17.06 12.45 4.11
CA PRO A 301 -16.89 13.87 4.43
C PRO A 301 -18.11 14.70 3.99
N SER A 302 -18.03 16.02 4.19
CA SER A 302 -19.04 16.97 3.72
C SER A 302 -19.36 16.82 2.22
N ARG A 303 -20.58 17.21 1.81
CA ARG A 303 -21.06 17.07 0.42
C ARG A 303 -20.11 17.70 -0.61
N TRP A 304 -19.54 18.88 -0.31
CA TRP A 304 -18.62 19.55 -1.23
C TRP A 304 -17.28 18.80 -1.32
N ARG A 305 -16.73 18.31 -0.19
CA ARG A 305 -15.49 17.50 -0.19
C ARG A 305 -15.67 16.23 -0.99
N ARG A 306 -16.83 15.56 -0.85
CA ARG A 306 -17.16 14.38 -1.67
C ARG A 306 -17.14 14.69 -3.16
N ARG A 307 -17.70 15.83 -3.58
CA ARG A 307 -17.70 16.23 -5.00
C ARG A 307 -16.29 16.50 -5.52
N ILE A 308 -15.44 17.17 -4.73
CA ILE A 308 -14.05 17.44 -5.14
C ILE A 308 -13.22 16.16 -5.14
N LEU A 309 -13.33 15.33 -4.10
CA LEU A 309 -12.67 14.01 -4.06
C LEU A 309 -13.10 13.15 -5.24
N ALA A 310 -14.39 13.05 -5.54
CA ALA A 310 -14.87 12.27 -6.68
C ALA A 310 -14.25 12.78 -7.99
N ARG A 311 -14.13 14.09 -8.19
CA ARG A 311 -13.49 14.66 -9.39
C ARG A 311 -11.99 14.41 -9.43
N LEU A 312 -11.30 14.55 -8.29
CA LEU A 312 -9.85 14.41 -8.19
C LEU A 312 -9.41 12.95 -8.34
N LEU A 313 -10.22 12.03 -7.82
CA LEU A 313 -9.97 10.60 -7.86
C LEU A 313 -10.50 9.96 -9.15
N SER A 314 -11.44 10.58 -9.86
CA SER A 314 -11.90 10.05 -11.14
C SER A 314 -10.88 10.36 -12.23
N GLY A 315 -10.34 9.31 -12.87
CA GLY A 315 -9.63 9.41 -14.12
C GLY A 315 -10.55 9.82 -15.28
N ALA A 316 -9.98 9.86 -16.49
CA ALA A 316 -10.75 10.16 -17.70
C ALA A 316 -12.00 9.26 -17.80
N ARG A 317 -13.13 9.85 -18.23
CA ARG A 317 -14.44 9.16 -18.36
C ARG A 317 -14.96 8.53 -17.05
N GLY A 318 -14.47 8.96 -15.88
CA GLY A 318 -14.92 8.46 -14.58
C GLY A 318 -14.25 7.15 -14.14
N GLY A 319 -13.21 6.70 -14.84
CA GLY A 319 -12.43 5.52 -14.51
C GLY A 319 -11.50 5.71 -13.32
N PHE A 320 -10.72 4.67 -13.00
CA PHE A 320 -9.65 4.73 -12.00
C PHE A 320 -8.58 5.77 -12.41
N PRO A 321 -7.98 6.52 -11.47
CA PRO A 321 -6.94 7.48 -11.79
C PRO A 321 -5.67 6.75 -12.22
N THR A 322 -5.24 7.01 -13.44
CA THR A 322 -4.24 6.20 -14.15
C THR A 322 -2.81 6.74 -14.04
N ALA A 323 -2.68 7.93 -13.45
CA ALA A 323 -1.45 8.67 -13.25
C ALA A 323 -1.33 9.11 -11.80
N GLU A 324 -0.09 9.13 -11.31
CA GLU A 324 0.21 9.62 -9.96
C GLU A 324 -0.27 11.08 -9.83
N ILE A 325 -1.02 11.36 -8.76
CA ILE A 325 -1.42 12.72 -8.44
C ILE A 325 -0.18 13.50 -7.96
N ARG A 326 0.19 14.55 -8.71
CA ARG A 326 1.42 15.34 -8.50
C ARG A 326 1.14 16.83 -8.30
N GLY A 327 2.17 17.57 -7.92
CA GLY A 327 2.11 19.03 -7.76
C GLY A 327 1.01 19.50 -6.80
N TRP A 328 0.31 20.58 -7.15
CA TRP A 328 -0.75 21.14 -6.31
C TRP A 328 -1.93 20.21 -6.05
N ALA A 329 -2.23 19.31 -6.99
CA ALA A 329 -3.31 18.33 -6.84
C ALA A 329 -3.03 17.33 -5.69
N LYS A 330 -1.74 17.00 -5.43
CA LYS A 330 -1.33 16.16 -4.30
C LYS A 330 -1.68 16.81 -2.97
N PHE A 331 -1.32 18.08 -2.79
CA PHE A 331 -1.60 18.78 -1.53
C PHE A 331 -3.09 18.95 -1.32
N LEU A 332 -3.82 19.28 -2.40
CA LEU A 332 -5.28 19.35 -2.35
C LEU A 332 -5.88 18.00 -1.93
N LEU A 333 -5.40 16.89 -2.48
CA LEU A 333 -5.83 15.56 -2.05
C LEU A 333 -5.57 15.36 -0.56
N GLN A 334 -4.35 15.61 -0.10
CA GLN A 334 -3.98 15.46 1.31
C GLN A 334 -4.89 16.28 2.23
N LEU A 335 -5.14 17.55 1.91
CA LEU A 335 -6.07 18.40 2.67
C LEU A 335 -7.50 17.84 2.66
N LEU A 336 -7.97 17.37 1.51
CA LEU A 336 -9.30 16.78 1.37
C LEU A 336 -9.45 15.43 2.10
N LEU A 337 -8.36 14.75 2.44
CA LEU A 337 -8.36 13.49 3.18
C LEU A 337 -8.32 13.67 4.71
N LEU A 338 -8.13 14.89 5.23
CA LEU A 338 -8.11 15.14 6.67
C LEU A 338 -9.48 14.94 7.32
N ASP A 339 -9.57 14.04 8.30
CA ASP A 339 -10.80 13.89 9.10
C ASP A 339 -11.18 15.18 9.84
N GLU A 340 -10.17 15.93 10.31
CA GLU A 340 -10.30 17.17 11.06
C GLU A 340 -9.68 18.36 10.28
N PRO A 341 -10.37 18.96 9.29
CA PRO A 341 -9.84 20.04 8.45
C PRO A 341 -9.33 21.25 9.23
N GLN A 342 -9.91 21.53 10.40
CA GLN A 342 -9.49 22.60 11.30
C GLN A 342 -8.03 22.45 11.77
N ARG A 343 -7.43 21.26 11.66
CA ARG A 343 -6.02 21.02 11.98
C ARG A 343 -5.07 21.30 10.82
N ALA A 344 -5.57 21.55 9.61
CA ALA A 344 -4.73 21.83 8.45
C ALA A 344 -3.70 22.96 8.70
N PRO A 345 -4.06 24.11 9.32
CA PRO A 345 -3.08 25.16 9.62
C PRO A 345 -1.98 24.68 10.58
N TRP A 346 -2.35 23.92 11.62
CA TRP A 346 -1.40 23.36 12.58
C TRP A 346 -0.47 22.32 11.94
N ILE A 347 -1.00 21.46 11.06
CA ILE A 347 -0.20 20.49 10.31
C ILE A 347 0.79 21.23 9.40
N GLY A 348 0.33 22.23 8.65
CA GLY A 348 1.19 23.05 7.79
C GLY A 348 2.29 23.75 8.59
N LEU A 349 1.95 24.29 9.77
CA LEU A 349 2.93 24.89 10.68
C LEU A 349 3.97 23.86 11.13
N LYS A 350 3.58 22.63 11.47
CA LYS A 350 4.52 21.56 11.89
C LYS A 350 5.38 21.01 10.75
N VAL A 351 4.92 21.12 9.52
CA VAL A 351 5.71 20.77 8.32
C VAL A 351 6.73 21.86 8.02
N LEU A 352 6.35 23.13 8.08
CA LEU A 352 7.27 24.25 7.82
C LEU A 352 8.22 24.53 8.98
N PHE A 353 7.75 24.35 10.21
CA PHE A 353 8.50 24.65 11.44
C PHE A 353 8.47 23.44 12.39
N PRO A 354 9.18 22.35 12.03
CA PRO A 354 9.31 21.19 12.89
C PRO A 354 10.10 21.52 14.16
N ASP A 355 9.98 20.67 15.17
CA ASP A 355 10.70 20.83 16.44
C ASP A 355 12.21 20.65 16.30
N ALA A 356 12.95 21.08 17.32
CA ALA A 356 14.41 21.06 17.30
C ALA A 356 14.97 19.64 17.15
N ARG A 357 14.39 18.65 17.85
CA ARG A 357 14.82 17.25 17.79
C ARG A 357 14.68 16.68 16.39
N TRP A 358 13.55 16.97 15.74
CA TRP A 358 13.33 16.57 14.36
C TRP A 358 14.36 17.18 13.41
N LEU A 359 14.69 18.48 13.56
CA LEU A 359 15.71 19.16 12.75
C LEU A 359 17.12 18.60 12.98
N GLU A 360 17.48 18.35 14.24
CA GLU A 360 18.75 17.73 14.62
C GLU A 360 18.88 16.34 14.00
N ALA A 361 17.85 15.50 14.14
CA ALA A 361 17.83 14.17 13.56
C ALA A 361 17.91 14.22 12.03
N ARG A 362 17.15 15.11 11.37
CA ARG A 362 17.06 15.16 9.91
C ARG A 362 18.34 15.66 9.25
N TYR A 363 18.92 16.70 9.81
CA TYR A 363 20.06 17.41 9.20
C TYR A 363 21.40 17.05 9.86
N GLY A 364 21.41 16.21 10.89
CA GLY A 364 22.61 15.93 11.69
C GLY A 364 23.12 17.16 12.45
N ALA A 365 22.26 18.18 12.64
CA ALA A 365 22.62 19.41 13.33
C ALA A 365 22.78 19.18 14.83
N LYS A 366 23.65 19.96 15.50
CA LYS A 366 23.85 19.90 16.95
C LYS A 366 23.65 21.27 17.59
N GLY A 367 22.73 21.36 18.56
CA GLY A 367 22.62 22.51 19.47
C GLY A 367 22.42 23.85 18.74
N ARG A 368 23.45 24.72 18.77
CA ARG A 368 23.37 26.08 18.21
C ARG A 368 23.26 26.14 16.69
N ASP A 369 23.45 25.06 15.93
CA ASP A 369 23.28 25.11 14.47
C ASP A 369 21.82 24.92 13.99
N VAL A 370 20.92 24.51 14.90
CA VAL A 370 19.50 24.24 14.58
C VAL A 370 18.77 25.49 14.07
N TRP A 371 19.15 26.70 14.52
CA TRP A 371 18.49 27.94 14.06
C TRP A 371 18.67 28.19 12.57
N ARG A 372 19.81 27.78 11.97
CA ARG A 372 20.05 27.92 10.52
C ARG A 372 19.06 27.08 9.71
N TYR A 373 18.73 25.89 10.22
CA TYR A 373 17.74 25.02 9.60
C TYR A 373 16.32 25.48 9.88
N ARG A 374 16.03 26.11 11.03
CA ARG A 374 14.71 26.75 11.26
C ARG A 374 14.37 27.82 10.23
N LEU A 375 15.38 28.54 9.73
CA LEU A 375 15.20 29.58 8.70
C LEU A 375 15.16 29.01 7.28
N SER A 376 16.03 28.04 6.97
CA SER A 376 16.15 27.50 5.61
C SER A 376 15.18 26.36 5.31
N HIS A 377 14.69 25.63 6.31
CA HIS A 377 13.77 24.50 6.13
C HIS A 377 12.44 24.90 5.46
N PRO A 378 11.71 25.94 5.90
CA PRO A 378 10.47 26.37 5.22
C PRO A 378 10.69 26.64 3.73
N LEU A 379 11.77 27.34 3.38
CA LEU A 379 12.14 27.62 1.99
C LEU A 379 12.40 26.33 1.22
N SER A 380 13.12 25.38 1.82
CA SER A 380 13.39 24.08 1.18
C SER A 380 12.12 23.27 0.93
N VAL A 381 11.15 23.30 1.85
CA VAL A 381 9.87 22.60 1.73
C VAL A 381 9.03 23.21 0.61
N ILE A 382 8.98 24.55 0.54
CA ILE A 382 8.24 25.28 -0.51
C ILE A 382 8.88 25.02 -1.88
N LEU A 383 10.21 25.14 -2.01
CA LEU A 383 10.92 24.95 -3.28
C LEU A 383 10.83 23.52 -3.82
N ARG A 384 10.80 22.51 -2.94
CA ARG A 384 10.68 21.09 -3.33
C ARG A 384 9.24 20.63 -3.54
N GLY A 385 8.25 21.43 -3.16
CA GLY A 385 6.85 20.97 -3.14
C GLY A 385 6.65 19.80 -2.17
N GLU A 386 7.21 19.90 -0.97
CA GLU A 386 7.12 18.88 0.09
C GLU A 386 6.08 19.20 1.19
N LEU A 387 5.24 20.24 1.01
CA LEU A 387 4.16 20.63 1.94
C LEU A 387 3.18 19.52 2.36
#